data_AF-Q4UAI8-F1
#
_entry.id   AF-Q4UAI8-F1
#
_cell.length_a   1.000
_cell.length_b   1.000
_cell.length_c   1.000
_cell.angle_alpha   90.00
_cell.angle_beta   90.00
_cell.angle_gamma   90.00
#
_symmetry.space_group_name_H-M   'P 1'
#
loop_
_entity.id
_entity.type
_entity.pdbx_description
1 polymer ?
#
loop_
_entity_poly.entity_id
_entity_poly.type
_entity_poly.pdbx_seq_one_letter_code
_entity_poly.pdbx_strand_id
1 'polypeptide(L)'
;MFTYTNSFLLLIIIICLTVESFKLIESQPQLTTTFSNKYTFVTPMFTHKLNTKLYAKNDNKRQVYNKRDIVSEVGEKLNKTQKEVGQVVDEFLSSIKRHLSNDSEVSLSKFGVFKNSLRGERRMRNLQTGEIFTAKPVHVPTLRFYDTFKAELNDKLKSKDKRNYSSYKY
;
A
#
# COMPACT_ATOMS: atom_id res chain seq x y z
N MET A 1 29.16 57.64 -26.90
CA MET A 1 27.85 57.79 -27.55
C MET A 1 27.60 56.52 -28.35
N PHE A 2 26.60 55.73 -27.93
CA PHE A 2 25.92 54.61 -28.61
C PHE A 2 26.73 53.50 -29.33
N THR A 3 27.08 52.42 -28.62
CA THR A 3 27.30 51.08 -29.25
C THR A 3 26.85 49.88 -28.39
N TYR A 4 26.07 50.05 -27.32
CA TYR A 4 25.59 48.93 -26.49
C TYR A 4 24.16 48.47 -26.79
N THR A 5 23.41 49.19 -27.63
CA THR A 5 22.00 48.86 -27.93
C THR A 5 21.83 47.73 -28.94
N ASN A 6 22.83 47.49 -29.80
CA ASN A 6 22.73 46.46 -30.86
C ASN A 6 23.08 45.03 -30.37
N SER A 7 23.88 44.88 -29.31
CA SER A 7 24.28 43.55 -28.82
C SER A 7 23.20 42.85 -27.98
N PHE A 8 22.38 43.62 -27.25
CA PHE A 8 21.27 43.06 -26.48
C PHE A 8 20.10 42.62 -27.37
N LEU A 9 19.87 43.35 -28.47
CA LEU A 9 18.79 43.06 -29.41
C LEU A 9 19.10 41.78 -30.21
N LEU A 10 20.37 41.53 -30.54
CA LEU A 10 20.84 40.30 -31.20
C LEU A 10 20.71 39.07 -30.29
N LEU A 11 20.96 39.21 -28.99
CA LEU A 11 20.82 38.13 -28.01
C LEU A 11 19.35 37.77 -27.74
N ILE A 12 18.44 38.76 -27.73
CA ILE A 12 16.99 38.53 -27.63
C ILE A 12 16.45 37.82 -28.89
N ILE A 13 16.94 38.16 -30.09
CA ILE A 13 16.56 37.49 -31.34
C ILE A 13 17.01 36.01 -31.35
N ILE A 14 18.21 35.70 -30.86
CA ILE A 14 18.71 34.32 -30.75
C ILE A 14 17.86 33.51 -29.76
N ILE A 15 17.51 34.07 -28.60
CA ILE A 15 16.60 33.41 -27.65
C ILE A 15 15.22 33.18 -28.31
N CYS A 16 14.68 34.15 -29.04
CA CYS A 16 13.36 34.03 -29.69
C CYS A 16 13.33 32.93 -30.77
N LEU A 17 14.36 32.84 -31.63
CA LEU A 17 14.44 31.82 -32.70
C LEU A 17 14.58 30.38 -32.15
N THR A 18 15.13 30.20 -30.95
CA THR A 18 15.24 28.87 -30.32
C THR A 18 13.91 28.38 -29.71
N VAL A 19 13.04 29.28 -29.24
CA VAL A 19 11.73 28.90 -28.67
C VAL A 19 10.75 28.45 -29.75
N GLU A 20 10.84 29.03 -30.95
CA GLU A 20 9.99 28.68 -32.09
C GLU A 20 10.28 27.26 -32.62
N SER A 21 11.55 26.83 -32.57
CA SER A 21 11.97 25.48 -32.97
C SER A 21 11.60 24.40 -31.94
N PHE A 22 11.42 24.77 -30.66
CA PHE A 22 11.00 23.85 -29.60
C PHE A 22 9.49 23.55 -29.62
N LYS A 23 8.70 24.41 -30.27
CA LYS A 23 7.24 24.25 -30.41
C LYS A 23 6.79 23.33 -31.54
N LEU A 24 7.72 22.66 -32.24
CA LEU A 24 7.43 21.73 -33.33
C LEU A 24 7.59 20.24 -32.95
N ILE A 25 7.83 19.93 -31.67
CA ILE A 25 7.94 18.56 -31.15
C ILE A 25 6.89 18.34 -30.05
N GLU A 26 5.61 18.60 -30.35
CA GLU A 26 4.51 18.09 -29.53
C GLU A 26 3.21 17.97 -30.34
N SER A 27 3.29 17.28 -31.48
CA SER A 27 2.11 16.84 -32.21
C SER A 27 2.16 15.33 -32.41
N GLN A 28 1.65 14.58 -31.42
CA GLN A 28 1.11 13.25 -31.64
C GLN A 28 -0.30 13.19 -31.01
N PRO A 29 -1.33 12.80 -31.77
CA PRO A 29 -2.73 12.92 -31.36
C PRO A 29 -3.12 11.93 -30.26
N GLN A 30 -3.94 12.43 -29.33
CA GLN A 30 -4.58 11.71 -28.23
C GLN A 30 -5.52 10.62 -28.77
N LEU A 31 -5.28 9.35 -28.42
CA LEU A 31 -6.31 8.31 -28.53
C LEU A 31 -7.21 8.38 -27.29
N THR A 32 -8.31 9.11 -27.40
CA THR A 32 -9.40 9.10 -26.43
C THR A 32 -10.20 7.81 -26.60
N THR A 33 -9.88 6.76 -25.84
CA THR A 33 -10.79 5.63 -25.66
C THR A 33 -11.66 5.89 -24.44
N THR A 34 -12.88 6.38 -24.68
CA THR A 34 -13.97 6.43 -23.71
C THR A 34 -14.26 5.01 -23.21
N PHE A 35 -13.77 4.66 -22.03
CA PHE A 35 -14.14 3.40 -21.38
C PHE A 35 -15.44 3.62 -20.59
N SER A 36 -16.58 3.47 -21.27
CA SER A 36 -17.88 3.40 -20.61
C SER A 36 -17.93 2.11 -19.78
N ASN A 37 -17.77 2.23 -18.46
CA ASN A 37 -18.03 1.14 -17.53
C ASN A 37 -19.51 0.76 -17.58
N LYS A 38 -19.85 -0.20 -18.43
CA LYS A 38 -21.08 -0.99 -18.35
C LYS A 38 -20.74 -2.39 -17.88
N TYR A 39 -20.26 -2.50 -16.65
CA TYR A 39 -20.29 -3.76 -15.91
C TYR A 39 -21.36 -3.63 -14.85
N THR A 40 -22.59 -3.99 -15.21
CA THR A 40 -23.60 -4.37 -14.21
C THR A 40 -23.15 -5.71 -13.64
N PHE A 41 -22.72 -5.70 -12.38
CA PHE A 41 -22.46 -6.92 -11.63
C PHE A 41 -23.79 -7.62 -11.36
N VAL A 42 -24.23 -8.48 -12.29
CA VAL A 42 -25.29 -9.44 -11.99
C VAL A 42 -24.60 -10.57 -11.21
N THR A 43 -24.79 -10.60 -9.89
CA THR A 43 -24.40 -11.75 -9.09
C THR A 43 -25.37 -12.88 -9.38
N PRO A 44 -24.95 -14.02 -9.97
CA PRO A 44 -25.79 -15.22 -9.96
C PRO A 44 -25.94 -15.66 -8.50
N MET A 45 -27.17 -15.69 -8.00
CA MET A 45 -27.52 -16.28 -6.71
C MET A 45 -27.26 -17.79 -6.78
N PHE A 46 -26.03 -18.21 -6.53
CA PHE A 46 -25.73 -19.61 -6.26
C PHE A 46 -25.98 -19.88 -4.77
N THR A 47 -27.15 -20.43 -4.45
CA THR A 47 -27.46 -20.89 -3.10
C THR A 47 -26.68 -22.18 -2.83
N HIS A 48 -25.45 -22.06 -2.32
CA HIS A 48 -24.82 -23.19 -1.65
C HIS A 48 -25.62 -23.47 -0.37
N LYS A 49 -26.50 -24.47 -0.39
CA LYS A 49 -27.06 -25.06 0.82
C LYS A 49 -25.90 -25.69 1.60
N LEU A 50 -25.38 -24.97 2.59
CA LEU A 50 -24.33 -25.50 3.45
C LEU A 50 -24.90 -26.68 4.24
N ASN A 51 -24.31 -27.87 4.05
CA ASN A 51 -24.53 -28.98 4.97
C ASN A 51 -23.81 -28.63 6.27
N THR A 52 -24.53 -28.00 7.21
CA THR A 52 -24.02 -27.47 8.48
C THR A 52 -23.82 -28.54 9.56
N LYS A 53 -23.37 -29.73 9.18
CA LYS A 53 -22.90 -30.74 10.14
C LYS A 53 -21.53 -31.19 9.67
N LEU A 54 -20.47 -30.58 10.22
CA LEU A 54 -19.15 -31.21 10.44
C LEU A 54 -18.09 -30.26 11.06
N TYR A 55 -18.40 -28.98 11.31
CA TYR A 55 -17.50 -28.10 12.07
C TYR A 55 -18.25 -27.46 13.23
N ALA A 56 -17.76 -27.72 14.45
CA ALA A 56 -18.27 -27.11 15.66
C ALA A 56 -18.28 -25.58 15.50
N LYS A 57 -19.46 -24.99 15.63
CA LYS A 57 -19.67 -23.54 15.65
C LYS A 57 -18.92 -23.00 16.87
N ASN A 58 -17.72 -22.47 16.67
CA ASN A 58 -16.94 -21.89 17.74
C ASN A 58 -17.43 -20.45 17.92
N ASP A 59 -18.35 -20.23 18.86
CA ASP A 59 -18.96 -18.92 19.18
C ASP A 59 -17.96 -17.90 19.80
N ASN A 60 -16.66 -18.23 19.80
CA ASN A 60 -15.58 -17.33 20.17
C ASN A 60 -15.39 -16.23 19.11
N LYS A 61 -16.20 -15.18 19.19
CA LYS A 61 -16.06 -13.97 18.37
C LYS A 61 -14.66 -13.39 18.57
N ARG A 62 -13.82 -13.43 17.52
CA ARG A 62 -12.50 -12.80 17.50
C ARG A 62 -12.68 -11.30 17.77
N GLN A 63 -12.02 -10.78 18.82
CA GLN A 63 -11.99 -9.34 19.05
C GLN A 63 -11.14 -8.69 17.95
N VAL A 64 -11.73 -7.74 17.24
CA VAL A 64 -11.10 -6.97 16.16
C VAL A 64 -10.95 -5.54 16.65
N TYR A 65 -9.72 -5.05 16.70
CA TYR A 65 -9.41 -3.68 17.07
C TYR A 65 -9.15 -2.85 15.81
N ASN A 66 -9.83 -1.72 15.70
CA ASN A 66 -9.68 -0.76 14.63
C ASN A 66 -8.82 0.43 15.09
N LYS A 67 -8.49 1.32 14.15
CA LYS A 67 -7.74 2.56 14.45
C LYS A 67 -8.37 3.37 15.59
N ARG A 68 -9.71 3.48 15.64
CA ARG A 68 -10.43 4.25 16.67
C ARG A 68 -10.18 3.68 18.07
N ASP A 69 -10.18 2.35 18.19
CA ASP A 69 -9.98 1.67 19.47
C ASP A 69 -8.55 1.90 19.98
N ILE A 70 -7.56 1.80 19.09
CA ILE A 70 -6.15 2.09 19.40
C ILE A 70 -5.96 3.56 19.81
N VAL A 71 -6.63 4.50 19.13
CA VAL A 71 -6.57 5.92 19.47
C VAL A 71 -7.20 6.21 20.83
N SER A 72 -8.32 5.57 21.18
CA SER A 72 -8.93 5.69 22.52
C SER A 72 -7.99 5.16 23.59
N GLU A 73 -7.44 3.96 23.40
CA GLU A 73 -6.54 3.32 24.36
C GLU A 73 -5.28 4.17 24.62
N VAL A 74 -4.68 4.73 23.58
CA VAL A 74 -3.49 5.59 23.70
C VAL A 74 -3.87 6.93 24.35
N GLY A 75 -5.03 7.51 24.00
CA GLY A 75 -5.54 8.74 24.61
C GLY A 75 -5.76 8.60 26.11
N GLU A 76 -6.38 7.50 26.54
CA GLU A 76 -6.62 7.17 27.95
C GLU A 76 -5.30 6.99 28.71
N LYS A 77 -4.35 6.22 28.16
CA LYS A 77 -3.04 5.97 28.80
C LYS A 77 -2.19 7.23 28.96
N LEU A 78 -2.27 8.16 28.01
CA LEU A 78 -1.45 9.37 27.99
C LEU A 78 -2.20 10.62 28.51
N ASN A 79 -3.46 10.48 28.93
CA ASN A 79 -4.35 11.58 29.29
C ASN A 79 -4.41 12.68 28.20
N LYS A 80 -4.53 12.26 26.94
CA LYS A 80 -4.61 13.14 25.76
C LYS A 80 -5.96 13.01 25.08
N THR A 81 -6.35 14.06 24.37
CA THR A 81 -7.61 14.04 23.61
C THR A 81 -7.51 13.07 22.43
N GLN A 82 -8.59 12.36 22.13
CA GLN A 82 -8.64 11.44 20.98
C GLN A 82 -8.34 12.17 19.65
N LYS A 83 -8.65 13.46 19.57
CA LYS A 83 -8.37 14.31 18.41
C LYS A 83 -6.86 14.47 18.19
N GLU A 84 -6.13 14.84 19.24
CA GLU A 84 -4.66 15.01 19.19
C GLU A 84 -3.98 13.69 18.83
N VAL A 85 -4.34 12.61 19.52
CA VAL A 85 -3.76 11.27 19.26
C VAL A 85 -4.11 10.79 17.86
N GLY A 86 -5.34 11.02 17.40
CA GLY A 86 -5.77 10.69 16.05
C GLY A 86 -4.91 11.37 14.97
N GLN A 87 -4.63 12.66 15.14
CA GLN A 87 -3.75 13.42 14.24
C GLN A 87 -2.34 12.86 14.20
N VAL A 88 -1.76 12.51 15.35
CA VAL A 88 -0.42 11.92 15.42
C VAL A 88 -0.37 10.57 14.70
N VAL A 89 -1.36 9.70 14.91
CA VAL A 89 -1.43 8.40 14.23
C VAL A 89 -1.58 8.56 12.72
N ASP A 90 -2.39 9.52 12.27
CA ASP A 90 -2.54 9.82 10.84
C ASP A 90 -1.24 10.29 10.19
N GLU A 91 -0.56 11.25 10.82
CA GLU A 91 0.71 11.76 10.30
C GLU A 91 1.81 10.69 10.32
N PHE A 92 1.82 9.84 11.35
CA PHE A 92 2.72 8.69 11.43
C PHE A 92 2.52 7.73 10.24
N LEU A 93 1.29 7.35 9.94
CA LEU A 93 0.98 6.49 8.80
C LEU A 93 1.28 7.17 7.46
N SER A 94 1.03 8.48 7.37
CA SER A 94 1.36 9.30 6.19
C SER A 94 2.87 9.32 5.93
N SER A 95 3.67 9.50 6.99
CA SER A 95 5.14 9.48 6.92
C SER A 95 5.67 8.15 6.40
N ILE A 96 5.16 7.01 6.91
CA ILE A 96 5.55 5.68 6.44
C ILE A 96 5.23 5.54 4.94
N LYS A 97 4.04 5.95 4.50
CA LYS A 97 3.66 5.90 3.08
C LYS A 97 4.62 6.71 2.22
N ARG A 98 4.95 7.94 2.63
CA ARG A 98 5.87 8.82 1.92
C ARG A 98 7.25 8.19 1.74
N HIS A 99 7.80 7.59 2.79
CA HIS A 99 9.10 6.93 2.71
C HIS A 99 9.07 5.69 1.80
N LEU A 100 8.03 4.87 1.89
CA LEU A 100 7.87 3.70 1.02
C LEU A 100 7.66 4.06 -0.45
N SER A 101 7.01 5.18 -0.75
CA SER A 101 6.89 5.68 -2.13
C SER A 101 8.23 6.07 -2.74
N ASN A 102 9.21 6.45 -1.92
CA ASN A 102 10.57 6.77 -2.34
C ASN A 102 11.50 5.54 -2.32
N ASP A 103 10.93 4.32 -2.29
CA ASP A 103 11.64 3.04 -2.17
C ASP A 103 12.61 2.97 -0.97
N SER A 104 12.35 3.79 0.06
CA SER A 104 13.16 3.83 1.28
C SER A 104 12.64 2.84 2.32
N GLU A 105 13.55 2.28 3.11
CA GLU A 105 13.23 1.38 4.22
C GLU A 105 12.93 2.17 5.50
N VAL A 106 11.87 1.82 6.22
CA VAL A 106 11.52 2.40 7.53
C VAL A 106 11.67 1.33 8.61
N SER A 107 12.69 1.49 9.46
CA SER A 107 12.96 0.59 10.58
C SER A 107 12.40 1.18 11.88
N LEU A 108 11.52 0.42 12.54
CA LEU A 108 11.00 0.72 13.87
C LEU A 108 11.62 -0.24 14.88
N SER A 109 12.50 0.28 15.74
CA SER A 109 13.17 -0.50 16.78
C SER A 109 12.17 -1.28 17.63
N LYS A 110 12.52 -2.53 17.97
CA LYS A 110 11.69 -3.48 18.75
C LYS A 110 10.36 -3.88 18.12
N PHE A 111 10.03 -3.39 16.92
CA PHE A 111 8.80 -3.74 16.21
C PHE A 111 9.12 -4.48 14.92
N GLY A 112 9.71 -3.78 13.95
CA GLY A 112 9.97 -4.35 12.65
C GLY A 112 10.35 -3.32 11.60
N VAL A 113 10.36 -3.78 10.36
CA VAL A 113 10.87 -3.07 9.19
C VAL A 113 9.80 -3.05 8.10
N PHE A 114 9.49 -1.85 7.62
CA PHE A 114 8.68 -1.63 6.42
C PHE A 114 9.61 -1.46 5.23
N LYS A 115 9.43 -2.31 4.21
CA LYS A 115 10.20 -2.24 2.98
C LYS A 115 9.37 -2.62 1.78
N ASN A 116 9.72 -2.09 0.62
CA ASN A 116 9.19 -2.59 -0.64
C ASN A 116 9.94 -3.83 -1.08
N SER A 117 9.20 -4.81 -1.60
CA SER A 117 9.76 -5.99 -2.27
C SER A 117 9.33 -5.94 -3.72
N LEU A 118 10.30 -5.91 -4.64
CA LEU A 118 10.02 -6.07 -6.06
C LEU A 118 9.56 -7.52 -6.31
N ARG A 119 8.40 -7.67 -6.93
CA ARG A 119 7.94 -8.92 -7.51
C ARG A 119 8.21 -8.84 -9.00
N GLY A 120 9.08 -9.72 -9.49
CA GLY A 120 9.43 -9.78 -10.91
C GLY A 120 8.24 -10.17 -11.79
N GLU A 121 8.46 -10.10 -13.09
CA GLU A 121 7.46 -10.55 -14.06
C GLU A 121 7.15 -12.04 -13.90
N ARG A 122 5.88 -12.40 -14.13
CA ARG A 122 5.45 -13.80 -14.05
C ARG A 122 4.27 -14.04 -14.96
N ARG A 123 4.21 -15.26 -15.50
CA ARG A 123 3.07 -15.73 -16.30
C ARG A 123 1.91 -16.07 -15.39
N MET A 124 0.75 -15.50 -15.69
CA MET A 124 -0.50 -15.68 -14.99
C MET A 124 -1.54 -16.25 -15.95
N ARG A 125 -2.56 -16.91 -15.40
CA ARG A 125 -3.67 -17.46 -16.18
C ARG A 125 -4.96 -16.77 -15.77
N ASN A 126 -5.74 -16.31 -16.75
CA ASN A 126 -7.09 -15.88 -16.50
C ASN A 126 -7.94 -17.10 -16.12
N LEU A 127 -8.50 -17.11 -14.91
CA LEU A 127 -9.25 -18.25 -14.39
C LEU A 127 -10.56 -18.51 -15.16
N GLN A 128 -11.09 -17.49 -15.83
CA GLN A 128 -12.34 -17.56 -16.58
C GLN A 128 -12.13 -17.92 -18.06
N THR A 129 -11.14 -17.33 -18.74
CA THR A 129 -10.89 -17.56 -20.19
C THR A 129 -9.79 -18.58 -20.47
N GLY A 130 -8.93 -18.87 -19.50
CA GLY A 130 -7.78 -19.77 -19.67
C GLY A 130 -6.60 -19.17 -20.44
N GLU A 131 -6.73 -17.93 -20.91
CA GLU A 131 -5.66 -17.19 -21.59
C GLU A 131 -4.49 -16.93 -20.64
N ILE A 132 -3.26 -17.01 -21.19
CA ILE A 132 -2.04 -16.77 -20.45
C ILE A 132 -1.56 -15.36 -20.74
N PHE A 133 -1.31 -14.58 -19.70
CA PHE A 133 -0.77 -13.23 -19.80
C PHE A 133 0.44 -13.06 -18.88
N THR A 134 1.33 -12.13 -19.20
CA THR A 134 2.49 -11.81 -18.36
C THR A 134 2.15 -10.61 -17.48
N ALA A 135 2.24 -10.78 -16.17
CA ALA A 135 2.13 -9.69 -15.22
C ALA A 135 3.44 -8.90 -15.19
N LYS A 136 3.34 -7.57 -15.30
CA LYS A 136 4.49 -6.66 -15.19
C LYS A 136 5.10 -6.73 -13.79
N PRO A 137 6.39 -6.39 -13.61
CA PRO A 137 6.99 -6.26 -12.29
C PRO A 137 6.27 -5.22 -11.44
N VAL A 138 6.08 -5.49 -10.14
CA VAL A 138 5.36 -4.60 -9.21
C VAL A 138 6.08 -4.56 -7.86
N HIS A 139 6.17 -3.37 -7.25
CA HIS A 139 6.62 -3.21 -5.87
C HIS A 139 5.47 -3.53 -4.90
N VAL A 140 5.75 -4.43 -3.95
CA VAL A 140 4.80 -4.81 -2.90
C VAL A 140 5.34 -4.37 -1.55
N PRO A 141 4.65 -3.49 -0.82
CA PRO A 141 5.01 -3.15 0.56
C PRO A 141 4.93 -4.39 1.45
N THR A 142 5.98 -4.62 2.22
CA THR A 142 6.09 -5.73 3.16
C THR A 142 6.48 -5.23 4.54
N LEU A 143 5.83 -5.75 5.58
CA LEU A 143 6.21 -5.54 6.97
C LEU A 143 6.87 -6.81 7.49
N ARG A 144 8.14 -6.70 7.91
CA ARG A 144 8.87 -7.79 8.56
C ARG A 144 9.02 -7.47 10.04
N PHE A 145 8.56 -8.36 10.91
CA PHE A 145 8.79 -8.25 12.35
C PHE A 145 10.17 -8.76 12.76
N TYR A 146 10.74 -8.14 13.78
CA TYR A 146 11.95 -8.63 14.43
C TYR A 146 11.69 -9.93 15.18
N ASP A 147 12.74 -10.75 15.33
CA ASP A 147 12.61 -12.05 15.98
C ASP A 147 12.31 -11.92 17.48
N THR A 148 12.82 -10.87 18.12
CA THR A 148 12.49 -10.51 19.51
C THR A 148 11.00 -10.27 19.70
N PHE A 149 10.39 -9.51 18.79
CA PHE A 149 8.96 -9.22 18.81
C PHE A 149 8.12 -10.50 18.59
N LYS A 150 8.52 -11.36 17.64
CA LYS A 150 7.86 -12.66 17.41
C LYS A 150 7.95 -13.57 18.63
N ALA A 151 9.12 -13.66 19.26
CA ALA A 151 9.33 -14.49 20.45
C ALA A 151 8.41 -14.05 21.60
N GLU A 152 8.37 -12.75 21.90
CA GLU A 152 7.52 -12.19 22.96
C GLU A 152 6.03 -12.52 22.73
N LEU A 153 5.55 -12.38 21.48
CA LEU A 153 4.16 -12.73 21.14
C LEU A 153 3.89 -14.22 21.28
N ASN A 154 4.80 -15.07 20.81
CA ASN A 154 4.65 -16.52 20.90
C ASN A 154 4.61 -17.00 22.35
N ASP A 155 5.43 -16.43 23.24
CA ASP A 155 5.45 -16.79 24.66
C ASP A 155 4.15 -16.39 25.37
N LYS A 156 3.64 -15.18 25.09
CA LYS A 156 2.33 -14.74 25.60
C LYS A 156 1.20 -15.65 25.14
N LEU A 157 1.20 -16.07 23.87
CA LEU A 157 0.17 -16.95 23.33
C LEU A 157 0.27 -18.39 23.88
N LYS A 158 1.48 -18.95 24.01
CA LYS A 158 1.69 -20.28 24.63
C LYS A 158 1.16 -20.36 26.05
N SER A 159 1.33 -19.29 26.85
CA SER A 159 0.80 -19.27 28.22
C SER A 159 -0.73 -19.36 28.29
N LYS A 160 -1.42 -18.79 27.29
CA LYS A 160 -2.88 -18.82 27.13
C LYS A 160 -3.38 -20.16 26.58
N ASP A 161 -2.55 -20.82 25.77
CA ASP A 161 -2.85 -22.09 25.09
C ASP A 161 -2.46 -23.34 25.88
N LYS A 162 -2.00 -23.22 27.15
CA LYS A 162 -1.72 -24.35 28.08
C LYS A 162 -2.88 -25.34 28.27
N ARG A 163 -4.02 -25.14 27.61
CA ARG A 163 -5.15 -26.07 27.54
C ARG A 163 -5.03 -27.20 26.50
N ASN A 164 -4.11 -27.20 25.52
CA ASN A 164 -4.05 -28.30 24.52
C ASN A 164 -2.78 -28.35 23.63
N TYR A 165 -1.58 -28.54 24.19
CA TYR A 165 -0.42 -29.02 23.40
C TYR A 165 0.46 -29.94 24.27
N SER A 166 -0.09 -31.11 24.61
CA SER A 166 0.69 -32.30 24.90
C SER A 166 0.65 -33.17 23.65
N SER A 167 1.78 -33.76 23.25
CA SER A 167 1.90 -34.72 22.13
C SER A 167 2.19 -34.17 20.73
N TYR A 168 3.39 -33.64 20.51
CA TYR A 168 4.18 -34.04 19.35
C TYR A 168 5.58 -34.44 19.83
N LYS A 169 5.82 -35.75 19.88
CA LYS A 169 7.16 -36.34 19.98
C LYS A 169 7.66 -36.50 18.54
N TYR A 170 8.81 -35.90 18.22
CA TYR A 170 9.63 -36.34 17.09
C TYR A 170 10.36 -37.62 17.48
#